data_AF-A0A6A5YNC9-F1
#
_entry.id   AF-A0A6A5YNC9-F1
#
_cell.length_a   1.000
_cell.length_b   1.000
_cell.length_c   1.000
_cell.angle_alpha   90.00
_cell.angle_beta   90.00
_cell.angle_gamma   90.00
#
_symmetry.space_group_name_H-M   'P 1'
#
loop_
_entity.id
_entity.type
_entity.pdbx_description
1 polymer ?
#
loop_
_entity_poly.entity_id
_entity_poly.type
_entity_poly.pdbx_seq_one_letter_code
_entity_poly.pdbx_strand_id
1 'polypeptide(L)'
;MSDMEMFSVLQIFKPLAQQLGCYEVRPSPKPTLVNDIHPLFALDRWVKGYDQHTSEFYWKMESALRLASLILTEDSTLPWFIHLRYGSQQVEDKGIVLAWTHEFFTPTQGRVVRDSLERMAQSTSIMFVPRKYKETELGKAYGCTGCYKDDLPWFEEFRPSDWPRIGGQFKDSEQSNRGFPVICLNAVFQDGFKAFDNKTQSERYRFSFMFVATLLHEVAHAYWFYLGRYSTENFLNCEPYWTARDKRNELGSSFETIIFGRIVDPLGSIEGLRWSEMLISLQSETFAHPEDRSRVLKKLFDNRSANFIEINVPPSTSDISFAGWRGNAWFHPDGTRLGPYVVSIVHVVPMWWIHQWFNHNAWEQRRKMWREHGVYQPPGLGPTIVVLCQRNTGVQQPFLMYCTNIDVDPNLEATAVHTEKVGLYQFQVPR
;
A
#
# COMPACT_ATOMS: atom_id res chain seq x y z
N MET A 1 -22.47 8.86 -2.23
CA MET A 1 -22.26 9.41 -0.88
C MET A 1 -20.90 8.96 -0.41
N SER A 2 -20.13 9.92 0.07
CA SER A 2 -18.76 10.17 -0.40
C SER A 2 -17.81 10.36 0.75
N ASP A 3 -16.52 10.19 0.50
CA ASP A 3 -15.40 10.44 1.43
C ASP A 3 -15.49 11.77 2.21
N MET A 4 -16.31 12.72 1.75
CA MET A 4 -16.69 13.95 2.47
C MET A 4 -17.27 13.75 3.88
N GLU A 5 -18.00 12.67 4.17
CA GLU A 5 -18.60 12.48 5.52
C GLU A 5 -17.56 12.08 6.56
N MET A 6 -16.69 11.11 6.25
CA MET A 6 -15.56 10.78 7.13
C MET A 6 -14.59 11.95 7.24
N PHE A 7 -14.36 12.67 6.14
CA PHE A 7 -13.58 13.90 6.19
C PHE A 7 -14.15 14.85 7.24
N SER A 8 -15.46 15.10 7.21
CA SER A 8 -16.13 15.97 8.18
C SER A 8 -15.98 15.48 9.63
N VAL A 9 -16.11 14.18 9.86
CA VAL A 9 -15.87 13.55 11.17
C VAL A 9 -14.43 13.78 11.64
N LEU A 10 -13.43 13.49 10.79
CA LEU A 10 -12.03 13.62 11.16
C LEU A 10 -11.58 15.08 11.28
N GLN A 11 -12.26 16.03 10.65
CA GLN A 11 -12.04 17.46 10.89
C GLN A 11 -12.39 17.86 12.34
N ILE A 12 -13.36 17.19 12.99
CA ILE A 12 -13.64 17.40 14.43
C ILE A 12 -12.40 17.06 15.27
N PHE A 13 -11.64 16.04 14.85
CA PHE A 13 -10.42 15.60 15.51
C PHE A 13 -9.18 16.39 15.12
N LYS A 14 -9.26 17.37 14.22
CA LYS A 14 -8.08 18.11 13.75
C LYS A 14 -7.23 18.69 14.88
N PRO A 15 -7.78 19.30 15.95
CA PRO A 15 -6.97 19.78 17.08
C PRO A 15 -6.23 18.65 17.81
N LEU A 16 -6.89 17.51 18.05
CA LEU A 16 -6.27 16.35 18.68
C LEU A 16 -5.24 15.69 17.75
N ALA A 17 -5.54 15.58 16.46
CA ALA A 17 -4.64 15.07 15.44
C ALA A 17 -3.39 15.95 15.34
N GLN A 18 -3.54 17.26 15.46
CA GLN A 18 -2.44 18.22 15.55
C GLN A 18 -1.61 17.99 16.82
N GLN A 19 -2.24 17.80 17.98
CA GLN A 19 -1.55 17.51 19.24
C GLN A 19 -0.75 16.20 19.21
N LEU A 20 -1.30 15.16 18.57
CA LEU A 20 -0.66 13.85 18.42
C LEU A 20 0.30 13.77 17.22
N GLY A 21 0.54 14.89 16.52
CA GLY A 21 1.46 14.95 15.38
C GLY A 21 0.99 14.17 14.15
N CYS A 22 -0.32 13.95 14.00
CA CYS A 22 -0.95 13.36 12.82
C CYS A 22 -1.27 14.39 11.72
N TYR A 23 -1.33 15.68 12.08
CA TYR A 23 -1.54 16.79 11.15
C TYR A 23 -0.22 17.52 10.81
N GLU A 24 0.07 18.70 11.34
CA GLU A 24 1.35 19.37 11.07
C GLU A 24 2.37 19.12 12.19
N VAL A 25 3.64 18.87 11.85
CA VAL A 25 4.71 18.78 12.86
C VAL A 25 5.78 19.82 12.56
N ARG A 26 6.16 20.61 13.58
CA ARG A 26 7.16 21.67 13.47
C ARG A 26 8.19 21.59 14.61
N PRO A 27 9.50 21.57 14.31
CA PRO A 27 10.09 21.42 12.97
C PRO A 27 9.89 19.99 12.44
N SER A 28 9.57 19.86 11.15
CA SER A 28 9.60 18.54 10.47
C SER A 28 11.03 18.29 9.96
N PRO A 29 11.62 17.10 10.23
CA PRO A 29 12.97 16.77 9.76
C PRO A 29 13.01 16.76 8.23
N LYS A 30 14.19 16.95 7.64
CA LYS A 30 14.36 16.74 6.20
C LYS A 30 14.57 15.24 5.92
N PRO A 31 14.20 14.74 4.72
CA PRO A 31 14.57 13.38 4.31
C PRO A 31 16.09 13.22 4.35
N THR A 32 16.56 12.08 4.87
CA THR A 32 18.00 11.80 5.02
C THR A 32 18.46 10.61 4.18
N LEU A 33 17.58 10.04 3.35
CA LEU A 33 17.94 8.97 2.43
C LEU A 33 18.83 9.49 1.30
N VAL A 34 19.97 8.83 1.13
CA VAL A 34 21.00 9.17 0.13
C VAL A 34 21.37 7.99 -0.77
N ASN A 35 20.65 6.88 -0.69
CA ASN A 35 20.85 5.75 -1.59
C ASN A 35 20.54 6.12 -3.04
N ASP A 36 21.08 5.35 -3.97
CA ASP A 36 20.79 5.50 -5.39
C ASP A 36 19.33 5.16 -5.70
N ILE A 37 18.81 5.79 -6.75
CA ILE A 37 17.49 5.47 -7.31
C ILE A 37 17.65 4.21 -8.17
N HIS A 38 16.86 3.19 -7.88
CA HIS A 38 16.83 1.91 -8.57
C HIS A 38 16.53 2.15 -10.07
N PRO A 39 17.19 1.41 -10.99
CA PRO A 39 17.02 1.61 -12.44
C PRO A 39 15.56 1.55 -12.92
N LEU A 40 14.70 0.79 -12.22
CA LEU A 40 13.26 0.71 -12.50
C LEU A 40 12.58 2.08 -12.50
N PHE A 41 13.07 2.99 -11.66
CA PHE A 41 12.51 4.32 -11.45
C PHE A 41 13.29 5.43 -12.16
N ALA A 42 14.33 5.08 -12.93
CA ALA A 42 15.11 6.04 -13.70
C ALA A 42 14.21 6.85 -14.66
N LEU A 43 14.55 8.12 -14.91
CA LEU A 43 13.72 9.03 -15.70
C LEU A 43 13.43 8.50 -17.12
N ASP A 44 14.34 7.74 -17.71
CA ASP A 44 14.19 7.14 -19.04
C ASP A 44 13.25 5.92 -19.08
N ARG A 45 12.82 5.41 -17.91
CA ARG A 45 11.74 4.41 -17.77
C ARG A 45 10.35 5.02 -17.74
N TRP A 46 10.24 6.34 -17.67
CA TRP A 46 8.96 7.03 -17.74
C TRP A 46 8.54 7.25 -19.20
N VAL A 47 7.29 6.90 -19.51
CA VAL A 47 6.67 7.16 -20.81
C VAL A 47 6.61 8.66 -21.06
N LYS A 48 6.81 9.07 -22.31
CA LYS A 48 6.80 10.46 -22.77
C LYS A 48 5.54 10.74 -23.59
N GLY A 49 5.42 11.95 -24.14
CA GLY A 49 4.34 12.27 -25.07
C GLY A 49 3.04 12.60 -24.35
N TYR A 50 1.94 11.96 -24.77
CA TYR A 50 0.58 12.37 -24.43
C TYR A 50 0.32 12.47 -22.91
N ASP A 51 0.15 13.70 -22.43
CA ASP A 51 -0.10 14.06 -21.03
C ASP A 51 0.96 13.58 -20.01
N GLN A 52 2.18 13.29 -20.48
CA GLN A 52 3.31 12.86 -19.64
C GLN A 52 4.30 14.00 -19.43
N HIS A 53 4.34 14.54 -18.21
CA HIS A 53 5.16 15.70 -17.86
C HIS A 53 6.26 15.39 -16.85
N THR A 54 6.59 14.11 -16.63
CA THR A 54 7.47 13.66 -15.54
C THR A 54 8.80 14.42 -15.47
N SER A 55 9.43 14.70 -16.62
CA SER A 55 10.71 15.41 -16.67
C SER A 55 10.68 16.80 -16.01
N GLU A 56 9.52 17.46 -15.97
CA GLU A 56 9.36 18.79 -15.37
C GLU A 56 9.49 18.77 -13.84
N PHE A 57 9.17 17.63 -13.20
CA PHE A 57 9.08 17.52 -11.74
C PHE A 57 9.78 16.29 -11.16
N TYR A 58 10.53 15.53 -11.96
CA TYR A 58 11.21 14.30 -11.51
C TYR A 58 12.12 14.54 -10.29
N TRP A 59 12.84 15.66 -10.26
CA TRP A 59 13.69 16.04 -9.13
C TRP A 59 12.91 16.20 -7.80
N LYS A 60 11.62 16.55 -7.86
CA LYS A 60 10.73 16.63 -6.68
C LYS A 60 10.34 15.25 -6.15
N MET A 61 10.47 14.21 -6.98
CA MET A 61 10.14 12.83 -6.65
C MET A 61 11.32 12.10 -6.00
N GLU A 62 12.55 12.65 -6.07
CA GLU A 62 13.78 11.93 -5.69
C GLU A 62 13.73 11.30 -4.30
N SER A 63 13.24 12.02 -3.28
CA SER A 63 13.14 11.45 -1.92
C SER A 63 12.20 10.24 -1.86
N ALA A 64 11.10 10.29 -2.61
CA ALA A 64 10.13 9.19 -2.72
C ALA A 64 10.74 8.02 -3.51
N LEU A 65 11.38 8.30 -4.64
CA LEU A 65 12.04 7.28 -5.46
C LEU A 65 13.20 6.61 -4.74
N ARG A 66 13.97 7.33 -3.92
CA ARG A 66 15.01 6.75 -3.06
C ARG A 66 14.43 5.80 -2.03
N LEU A 67 13.33 6.17 -1.36
CA LEU A 67 12.64 5.27 -0.44
C LEU A 67 12.13 4.02 -1.15
N ALA A 68 11.46 4.17 -2.30
CA ALA A 68 10.99 3.02 -3.08
C ALA A 68 12.15 2.11 -3.50
N SER A 69 13.26 2.69 -3.95
CA SER A 69 14.49 1.96 -4.33
C SER A 69 15.09 1.20 -3.16
N LEU A 70 15.12 1.83 -1.99
CA LEU A 70 15.62 1.23 -0.77
C LEU A 70 14.78 0.00 -0.39
N ILE A 71 13.45 0.11 -0.44
CA ILE A 71 12.55 -1.02 -0.16
C ILE A 71 12.73 -2.17 -1.17
N LEU A 72 13.04 -1.89 -2.44
CA LEU A 72 13.31 -2.95 -3.43
C LEU A 72 14.68 -3.61 -3.26
N THR A 73 15.62 -2.97 -2.58
CA THR A 73 17.02 -3.42 -2.50
C THR A 73 17.45 -3.86 -1.11
N GLU A 74 16.69 -3.55 -0.06
CA GLU A 74 17.06 -3.89 1.32
C GLU A 74 16.85 -5.38 1.64
N ASP A 75 17.82 -6.00 2.33
CA ASP A 75 17.76 -7.42 2.67
C ASP A 75 16.53 -7.78 3.51
N SER A 76 16.07 -6.86 4.35
CA SER A 76 14.95 -7.09 5.26
C SER A 76 13.58 -7.05 4.57
N THR A 77 13.48 -6.52 3.34
CA THR A 77 12.21 -6.38 2.59
C THR A 77 12.12 -7.34 1.40
N LEU A 78 13.26 -7.80 0.88
CA LEU A 78 13.34 -8.82 -0.18
C LEU A 78 12.59 -10.14 0.10
N PRO A 79 12.43 -10.62 1.35
CA PRO A 79 11.72 -11.85 1.62
C PRO A 79 10.30 -11.92 1.03
N TRP A 80 9.60 -10.78 0.90
CA TRP A 80 8.29 -10.76 0.23
C TRP A 80 8.39 -11.22 -1.23
N PHE A 81 9.37 -10.69 -1.98
CA PHE A 81 9.62 -11.05 -3.38
C PHE A 81 10.23 -12.45 -3.54
N ILE A 82 11.04 -12.89 -2.57
CA ILE A 82 11.55 -14.26 -2.50
C ILE A 82 10.38 -15.24 -2.39
N HIS A 83 9.43 -15.00 -1.49
CA HIS A 83 8.24 -15.83 -1.35
C HIS A 83 7.39 -15.81 -2.62
N LEU A 84 7.19 -14.65 -3.23
CA LEU A 84 6.47 -14.55 -4.51
C LEU A 84 7.14 -15.39 -5.61
N ARG A 85 8.47 -15.37 -5.69
CA ARG A 85 9.24 -16.11 -6.71
C ARG A 85 9.31 -17.61 -6.44
N TYR A 86 9.57 -18.03 -5.21
CA TYR A 86 9.91 -19.42 -4.90
C TYR A 86 8.79 -20.20 -4.22
N GLY A 87 7.81 -19.51 -3.62
CA GLY A 87 6.67 -20.13 -2.93
C GLY A 87 6.01 -21.23 -3.77
N SER A 88 5.83 -22.39 -3.14
CA SER A 88 5.19 -23.54 -3.79
C SER A 88 3.73 -23.22 -4.07
N GLN A 89 3.30 -23.40 -5.30
CA GLN A 89 1.93 -23.11 -5.69
C GLN A 89 1.02 -24.25 -5.22
N GLN A 90 0.01 -23.91 -4.43
CA GLN A 90 -1.02 -24.83 -3.98
C GLN A 90 -2.36 -24.36 -4.54
N VAL A 91 -3.10 -25.27 -5.16
CA VAL A 91 -4.46 -24.99 -5.64
C VAL A 91 -5.41 -25.24 -4.48
N GLU A 92 -6.11 -24.19 -4.05
CA GLU A 92 -7.17 -24.23 -3.04
C GLU A 92 -8.51 -23.82 -3.67
N ASP A 93 -9.62 -24.02 -2.94
CA ASP A 93 -10.97 -23.67 -3.40
C ASP A 93 -11.11 -22.19 -3.81
N LYS A 94 -10.35 -21.31 -3.15
CA LYS A 94 -10.35 -19.86 -3.42
C LYS A 94 -9.41 -19.45 -4.56
N GLY A 95 -8.53 -20.33 -5.03
CA GLY A 95 -7.52 -20.04 -6.06
C GLY A 95 -6.13 -20.53 -5.69
N ILE A 96 -5.11 -19.97 -6.33
CA ILE A 96 -3.72 -20.37 -6.11
C ILE A 96 -3.15 -19.65 -4.89
N VAL A 97 -2.64 -20.42 -3.94
CA VAL A 97 -1.95 -19.93 -2.75
C VAL A 97 -0.46 -20.22 -2.87
N LEU A 98 0.37 -19.24 -2.50
CA LEU A 98 1.80 -19.47 -2.34
C LEU A 98 2.08 -20.04 -0.96
N ALA A 99 2.33 -21.34 -0.93
CA ALA A 99 2.78 -22.03 0.26
C ALA A 99 4.26 -21.76 0.53
N TRP A 100 4.55 -21.63 1.80
CA TRP A 100 5.89 -21.36 2.25
C TRP A 100 6.76 -22.62 2.23
N THR A 101 8.05 -22.45 1.95
CA THR A 101 9.06 -23.46 2.24
C THR A 101 10.27 -22.82 2.94
N HIS A 102 10.80 -23.51 3.96
CA HIS A 102 11.94 -23.06 4.75
C HIS A 102 13.21 -22.82 3.93
N GLU A 103 13.32 -23.43 2.75
CA GLU A 103 14.55 -23.47 1.96
C GLU A 103 14.81 -22.17 1.16
N PHE A 104 13.92 -21.18 1.26
CA PHE A 104 13.90 -20.03 0.34
C PHE A 104 14.57 -18.74 0.82
N PHE A 105 14.96 -18.63 2.09
CA PHE A 105 15.50 -17.38 2.65
C PHE A 105 17.02 -17.42 2.82
N THR A 106 17.73 -17.72 1.72
CA THR A 106 19.19 -17.64 1.68
C THR A 106 19.66 -16.31 1.09
N PRO A 107 20.86 -15.83 1.44
CA PRO A 107 21.48 -14.68 0.77
C PRO A 107 21.58 -14.86 -0.75
N THR A 108 21.68 -16.10 -1.24
CA THR A 108 21.69 -16.41 -2.67
C THR A 108 20.35 -16.10 -3.34
N GLN A 109 19.23 -16.51 -2.74
CA GLN A 109 17.90 -16.16 -3.29
C GLN A 109 17.65 -14.65 -3.25
N GLY A 110 18.11 -13.95 -2.19
CA GLY A 110 18.08 -12.49 -2.14
C GLY A 110 18.83 -11.83 -3.30
N ARG A 111 20.02 -12.32 -3.66
CA ARG A 111 20.75 -11.85 -4.85
C ARG A 111 19.98 -12.12 -6.14
N VAL A 112 19.46 -13.34 -6.34
CA VAL A 112 18.69 -13.67 -7.55
C VAL A 112 17.45 -12.80 -7.71
N VAL A 113 16.75 -12.48 -6.62
CA VAL A 113 15.61 -11.56 -6.66
C VAL A 113 16.04 -10.14 -7.00
N ARG A 114 17.13 -9.61 -6.43
CA ARG A 114 17.67 -8.30 -6.80
C ARG A 114 18.03 -8.23 -8.28
N ASP A 115 18.81 -9.20 -8.78
CA ASP A 115 19.15 -9.30 -10.20
C ASP A 115 17.89 -9.37 -11.07
N SER A 116 16.84 -10.04 -10.58
CA SER A 116 15.57 -10.14 -11.29
C SER A 116 14.81 -8.81 -11.34
N LEU A 117 14.80 -8.04 -10.25
CA LEU A 117 14.20 -6.70 -10.18
C LEU A 117 14.98 -5.71 -11.08
N GLU A 118 16.30 -5.81 -11.10
CA GLU A 118 17.16 -5.03 -12.01
C GLU A 118 16.94 -5.38 -13.48
N ARG A 119 16.73 -6.66 -13.82
CA ARG A 119 16.37 -7.05 -15.18
C ARG A 119 14.97 -6.60 -15.55
N MET A 120 14.00 -6.73 -14.64
CA MET A 120 12.64 -6.23 -14.84
C MET A 120 12.63 -4.72 -15.15
N ALA A 121 13.50 -3.94 -14.49
CA ALA A 121 13.66 -2.51 -14.77
C ALA A 121 13.90 -2.18 -16.24
N GLN A 122 14.51 -3.09 -17.01
CA GLN A 122 14.82 -2.86 -18.43
C GLN A 122 13.60 -3.11 -19.34
N SER A 123 12.57 -3.81 -18.85
CA SER A 123 11.35 -4.14 -19.58
C SER A 123 10.11 -3.37 -19.10
N THR A 124 10.11 -2.84 -17.87
CA THR A 124 8.95 -2.17 -17.27
C THR A 124 8.87 -0.69 -17.62
N SER A 125 7.71 -0.19 -18.02
CA SER A 125 7.48 1.24 -18.23
C SER A 125 6.64 1.82 -17.09
N ILE A 126 6.86 3.10 -16.78
CA ILE A 126 6.05 3.83 -15.79
C ILE A 126 5.40 5.03 -16.47
N MET A 127 4.14 5.30 -16.16
CA MET A 127 3.43 6.47 -16.70
C MET A 127 2.38 7.00 -15.73
N PHE A 128 1.86 8.18 -16.01
CA PHE A 128 0.63 8.66 -15.41
C PHE A 128 -0.56 8.35 -16.31
N VAL A 129 -1.69 7.94 -15.74
CA VAL A 129 -2.94 7.80 -16.47
C VAL A 129 -3.30 9.15 -17.10
N PRO A 130 -3.50 9.26 -18.42
CA PRO A 130 -3.81 10.55 -19.03
C PRO A 130 -5.14 11.10 -18.49
N ARG A 131 -5.21 12.41 -18.22
CA ARG A 131 -6.37 13.06 -17.58
C ARG A 131 -7.68 12.88 -18.34
N LYS A 132 -7.62 12.65 -19.66
CA LYS A 132 -8.78 12.26 -20.49
C LYS A 132 -9.52 11.02 -19.95
N TYR A 133 -8.80 10.12 -19.27
CA TYR A 133 -9.32 8.84 -18.78
C TYR A 133 -9.60 8.82 -17.27
N LYS A 134 -9.54 9.97 -16.58
CA LYS A 134 -9.74 10.06 -15.11
C LYS A 134 -11.07 9.49 -14.61
N GLU A 135 -12.10 9.45 -15.45
CA GLU A 135 -13.43 8.96 -15.06
C GLU A 135 -13.62 7.44 -15.30
N THR A 136 -12.65 6.80 -15.99
CA THR A 136 -12.63 5.34 -16.18
C THR A 136 -12.28 4.63 -14.88
N GLU A 137 -12.52 3.32 -14.81
CA GLU A 137 -12.14 2.52 -13.62
C GLU A 137 -10.63 2.63 -13.32
N LEU A 138 -9.78 2.51 -14.34
CA LEU A 138 -8.33 2.66 -14.21
C LEU A 138 -7.93 4.09 -13.82
N GLY A 139 -8.64 5.11 -14.32
CA GLY A 139 -8.39 6.51 -13.98
C GLY A 139 -8.87 6.95 -12.61
N LYS A 140 -9.74 6.16 -11.96
CA LYS A 140 -10.19 6.35 -10.57
C LYS A 140 -9.30 5.64 -9.57
N ALA A 141 -8.54 4.64 -10.00
CA ALA A 141 -7.57 3.95 -9.15
C ALA A 141 -6.36 4.85 -8.84
N TYR A 142 -5.72 4.61 -7.69
CA TYR A 142 -4.45 5.26 -7.34
C TYR A 142 -3.32 4.85 -8.27
N GLY A 143 -3.31 3.57 -8.66
CA GLY A 143 -2.44 2.99 -9.65
C GLY A 143 -3.11 1.78 -10.30
N CYS A 144 -2.55 1.33 -11.41
CA CYS A 144 -2.84 0.04 -12.01
C CYS A 144 -1.62 -0.45 -12.79
N THR A 145 -1.57 -1.77 -13.02
CA THR A 145 -0.49 -2.38 -13.81
C THR A 145 -1.09 -3.20 -14.94
N GLY A 146 -0.71 -2.89 -16.18
CA GLY A 146 -0.99 -3.73 -17.34
C GLY A 146 0.13 -4.76 -17.53
N CYS A 147 -0.18 -5.96 -18.04
CA CYS A 147 0.83 -6.96 -18.38
C CYS A 147 1.62 -6.53 -19.61
N TYR A 148 0.92 -5.88 -20.55
CA TYR A 148 1.45 -5.27 -21.76
C TYR A 148 0.89 -3.86 -21.92
N LYS A 149 1.55 -3.08 -22.78
CA LYS A 149 1.15 -1.68 -23.05
C LYS A 149 -0.17 -1.57 -23.81
N ASP A 150 -0.49 -2.54 -24.65
CA ASP A 150 -1.73 -2.65 -25.43
C ASP A 150 -2.93 -3.13 -24.61
N ASP A 151 -2.71 -3.58 -23.36
CA ASP A 151 -3.78 -3.79 -22.39
C ASP A 151 -4.43 -2.46 -21.93
N LEU A 152 -3.76 -1.32 -22.18
CA LEU A 152 -4.20 -0.01 -21.72
C LEU A 152 -5.12 0.68 -22.75
N PRO A 153 -6.27 1.23 -22.33
CA PRO A 153 -7.25 1.83 -23.24
C PRO A 153 -6.80 3.14 -23.90
N TRP A 154 -5.63 3.66 -23.52
CA TRP A 154 -5.00 4.85 -24.11
C TRP A 154 -3.72 4.53 -24.88
N PHE A 155 -3.39 3.26 -25.11
CA PHE A 155 -2.17 2.86 -25.79
C PHE A 155 -1.99 3.54 -27.16
N GLU A 156 -3.08 3.63 -27.93
CA GLU A 156 -3.09 4.19 -29.29
C GLU A 156 -2.80 5.70 -29.35
N GLU A 157 -2.90 6.41 -28.22
CA GLU A 157 -2.58 7.85 -28.12
C GLU A 157 -1.05 8.11 -28.12
N PHE A 158 -0.24 7.06 -27.94
CA PHE A 158 1.21 7.15 -27.82
C PHE A 158 1.93 6.67 -29.06
N ARG A 159 2.98 7.40 -29.45
CA ARG A 159 3.87 6.98 -30.54
C ARG A 159 4.82 5.89 -30.04
N PRO A 160 5.32 5.00 -30.91
CA PRO A 160 6.35 4.03 -30.51
C PRO A 160 7.59 4.66 -29.85
N SER A 161 7.94 5.89 -30.23
CA SER A 161 9.07 6.65 -29.68
C SER A 161 8.83 7.21 -28.27
N ASP A 162 7.57 7.27 -27.83
CA ASP A 162 7.20 7.79 -26.51
C ASP A 162 7.49 6.77 -25.40
N TRP A 163 7.53 5.49 -25.76
CA TRP A 163 7.79 4.38 -24.85
C TRP A 163 9.30 4.20 -24.59
N PRO A 164 9.70 3.85 -23.35
CA PRO A 164 11.06 3.42 -23.05
C PRO A 164 11.53 2.31 -23.99
N ARG A 165 12.79 2.37 -24.41
CA ARG A 165 13.38 1.28 -25.21
C ARG A 165 13.51 0.04 -24.36
N ILE A 166 12.98 -1.07 -24.86
CA ILE A 166 13.18 -2.41 -24.29
C ILE A 166 14.34 -3.06 -25.02
N GLY A 167 15.31 -3.57 -24.26
CA GLY A 167 16.50 -4.22 -24.82
C GLY A 167 16.16 -5.41 -25.72
N GLY A 168 16.99 -5.64 -26.75
CA GLY A 168 16.79 -6.72 -27.72
C GLY A 168 16.74 -8.11 -27.06
N GLN A 169 17.45 -8.30 -25.95
CA GLN A 169 17.50 -9.54 -25.18
C GLN A 169 16.14 -10.01 -24.63
N PHE A 170 15.14 -9.13 -24.56
CA PHE A 170 13.79 -9.50 -24.14
C PHE A 170 12.89 -9.95 -25.29
N LYS A 171 13.38 -9.89 -26.54
CA LYS A 171 12.64 -10.33 -27.73
C LYS A 171 12.92 -11.78 -28.12
N ASP A 172 13.89 -12.42 -27.47
CA ASP A 172 14.27 -13.81 -27.73
C ASP A 172 13.25 -14.80 -27.13
N SER A 173 13.07 -15.96 -27.76
CA SER A 173 11.99 -16.93 -27.48
C SER A 173 11.98 -17.50 -26.07
N GLU A 174 13.11 -17.51 -25.35
CA GLU A 174 13.14 -17.96 -23.95
C GLU A 174 12.47 -16.97 -22.98
N GLN A 175 12.29 -15.72 -23.40
CA GLN A 175 11.65 -14.67 -22.60
C GLN A 175 10.25 -14.32 -23.10
N SER A 176 9.75 -14.98 -24.15
CA SER A 176 8.44 -14.67 -24.77
C SER A 176 7.25 -14.86 -23.82
N ASN A 177 7.41 -15.66 -22.76
CA ASN A 177 6.35 -15.90 -21.78
C ASN A 177 6.28 -14.82 -20.69
N ARG A 178 7.19 -13.84 -20.68
CA ARG A 178 7.20 -12.76 -19.67
C ARG A 178 6.38 -11.57 -20.15
N GLY A 179 5.64 -10.97 -19.21
CA GLY A 179 4.99 -9.68 -19.45
C GLY A 179 5.99 -8.54 -19.63
N PHE A 180 5.54 -7.48 -20.30
CA PHE A 180 6.24 -6.19 -20.41
C PHE A 180 5.46 -5.15 -19.60
N PRO A 181 5.48 -5.24 -18.26
CA PRO A 181 4.49 -4.59 -17.44
C PRO A 181 4.57 -3.07 -17.58
N VAL A 182 3.41 -2.43 -17.54
CA VAL A 182 3.28 -0.98 -17.54
C VAL A 182 2.59 -0.54 -16.27
N ILE A 183 3.36 0.14 -15.40
CA ILE A 183 2.86 0.72 -14.18
C ILE A 183 2.26 2.09 -14.51
N CYS A 184 0.97 2.24 -14.25
CA CYS A 184 0.24 3.48 -14.45
C CYS A 184 -0.15 4.06 -13.09
N LEU A 185 0.20 5.32 -12.84
CA LEU A 185 -0.14 6.04 -11.62
C LEU A 185 -1.20 7.09 -11.91
N ASN A 186 -2.05 7.41 -10.93
CA ASN A 186 -3.06 8.44 -11.14
C ASN A 186 -2.46 9.81 -11.49
N ALA A 187 -3.12 10.55 -12.40
CA ALA A 187 -2.71 11.92 -12.77
C ALA A 187 -2.64 12.90 -11.59
N VAL A 188 -3.36 12.65 -10.49
CA VAL A 188 -3.26 13.45 -9.27
C VAL A 188 -1.84 13.47 -8.71
N PHE A 189 -1.05 12.39 -8.86
CA PHE A 189 0.35 12.41 -8.44
C PHE A 189 1.17 13.41 -9.26
N GLN A 190 0.94 13.47 -10.57
CA GLN A 190 1.55 14.48 -11.44
C GLN A 190 1.15 15.91 -11.00
N ASP A 191 -0.13 16.15 -10.72
CA ASP A 191 -0.60 17.47 -10.21
C ASP A 191 0.07 17.84 -8.88
N GLY A 192 0.14 16.88 -7.95
CA GLY A 192 0.67 17.11 -6.62
C GLY A 192 2.19 17.36 -6.61
N PHE A 193 2.97 16.70 -7.48
CA PHE A 193 4.38 17.02 -7.66
C PHE A 193 4.60 18.36 -8.36
N LYS A 194 3.75 18.75 -9.32
CA LYS A 194 3.80 20.11 -9.89
C LYS A 194 3.57 21.17 -8.82
N ALA A 195 2.62 20.95 -7.90
CA ALA A 195 2.30 21.83 -6.78
C ALA A 195 3.16 21.61 -5.52
N PHE A 196 4.20 20.76 -5.55
CA PHE A 196 4.92 20.31 -4.35
C PHE A 196 5.54 21.45 -3.54
N ASP A 197 6.01 22.51 -4.21
CA ASP A 197 6.65 23.64 -3.54
C ASP A 197 5.68 24.46 -2.69
N ASN A 198 4.38 24.41 -3.02
CA ASN A 198 3.33 25.11 -2.27
C ASN A 198 2.85 24.34 -1.04
N LYS A 199 3.36 23.11 -0.83
CA LYS A 199 2.97 22.25 0.28
C LYS A 199 3.82 22.48 1.53
N THR A 200 3.23 22.27 2.70
CA THR A 200 3.99 22.15 3.95
C THR A 200 4.94 20.96 3.90
N GLN A 201 5.94 20.91 4.78
CA GLN A 201 6.83 19.74 4.85
C GLN A 201 6.07 18.45 5.22
N SER A 202 5.05 18.53 6.10
CA SER A 202 4.23 17.38 6.49
C SER A 202 3.38 16.87 5.33
N GLU A 203 2.76 17.77 4.57
CA GLU A 203 2.01 17.43 3.35
C GLU A 203 2.91 16.78 2.29
N ARG A 204 4.13 17.31 2.09
CA ARG A 204 5.12 16.72 1.17
C ARG A 204 5.47 15.29 1.56
N TYR A 205 5.65 15.01 2.85
CA TYR A 205 5.93 13.68 3.36
C TYR A 205 4.75 12.72 3.16
N ARG A 206 3.53 13.13 3.52
CA ARG A 206 2.33 12.31 3.31
C ARG A 206 2.11 11.98 1.84
N PHE A 207 2.21 12.99 0.98
CA PHE A 207 2.06 12.84 -0.46
C PHE A 207 3.15 11.92 -1.04
N SER A 208 4.40 12.13 -0.65
CA SER A 208 5.53 11.28 -1.09
C SER A 208 5.38 9.84 -0.61
N PHE A 209 4.92 9.64 0.62
CA PHE A 209 4.68 8.31 1.18
C PHE A 209 3.56 7.59 0.43
N MET A 210 2.43 8.26 0.17
CA MET A 210 1.35 7.70 -0.64
C MET A 210 1.83 7.33 -2.05
N PHE A 211 2.64 8.19 -2.67
CA PHE A 211 3.24 7.89 -3.96
C PHE A 211 4.13 6.64 -3.90
N VAL A 212 4.97 6.50 -2.87
CA VAL A 212 5.79 5.29 -2.69
C VAL A 212 4.94 4.05 -2.47
N ALA A 213 3.93 4.12 -1.61
CA ALA A 213 3.06 2.99 -1.30
C ALA A 213 2.32 2.51 -2.54
N THR A 214 1.75 3.43 -3.33
CA THR A 214 1.10 3.11 -4.61
C THR A 214 2.10 2.59 -5.64
N LEU A 215 3.26 3.23 -5.79
CA LEU A 215 4.26 2.77 -6.75
C LEU A 215 4.73 1.35 -6.46
N LEU A 216 5.04 1.04 -5.20
CA LEU A 216 5.49 -0.31 -4.82
C LEU A 216 4.38 -1.35 -4.85
N HIS A 217 3.14 -0.96 -4.59
CA HIS A 217 1.95 -1.78 -4.81
C HIS A 217 1.91 -2.23 -6.28
N GLU A 218 2.04 -1.31 -7.23
CA GLU A 218 2.08 -1.65 -8.65
C GLU A 218 3.34 -2.42 -9.07
N VAL A 219 4.48 -2.22 -8.39
CA VAL A 219 5.69 -3.03 -8.62
C VAL A 219 5.48 -4.50 -8.22
N ALA A 220 4.69 -4.77 -7.18
CA ALA A 220 4.34 -6.13 -6.79
C ALA A 220 3.63 -6.89 -7.93
N HIS A 221 2.66 -6.23 -8.55
CA HIS A 221 1.93 -6.72 -9.74
C HIS A 221 2.85 -6.87 -10.94
N ALA A 222 3.63 -5.84 -11.24
CA ALA A 222 4.60 -5.85 -12.34
C ALA A 222 5.60 -7.01 -12.22
N TYR A 223 6.08 -7.30 -11.01
CA TYR A 223 7.01 -8.40 -10.77
C TYR A 223 6.36 -9.75 -11.04
N TRP A 224 5.09 -9.94 -10.66
CA TRP A 224 4.33 -11.14 -10.99
C TRP A 224 4.19 -11.36 -12.51
N PHE A 225 3.84 -10.32 -13.26
CA PHE A 225 3.75 -10.37 -14.72
C PHE A 225 5.11 -10.65 -15.37
N TYR A 226 6.17 -10.01 -14.86
CA TYR A 226 7.53 -10.23 -15.33
C TYR A 226 8.03 -11.66 -15.10
N LEU A 227 7.58 -12.34 -14.04
CA LEU A 227 7.90 -13.76 -13.83
C LEU A 227 7.24 -14.68 -14.87
N GLY A 228 6.36 -14.16 -15.73
CA GLY A 228 5.71 -14.92 -16.82
C GLY A 228 4.68 -15.92 -16.35
N ARG A 229 4.08 -15.68 -15.17
CA ARG A 229 3.13 -16.61 -14.55
C ARG A 229 1.68 -16.32 -14.90
N TYR A 230 1.39 -15.08 -15.32
CA TYR A 230 0.05 -14.61 -15.64
C TYR A 230 -0.63 -15.39 -16.79
N SER A 231 0.14 -15.79 -17.80
CA SER A 231 -0.36 -16.40 -19.04
C SER A 231 -0.29 -17.93 -19.07
N THR A 232 0.02 -18.58 -17.94
CA THR A 232 0.08 -20.05 -17.90
C THR A 232 -1.30 -20.65 -17.63
N GLU A 233 -1.61 -21.83 -18.18
CA GLU A 233 -2.96 -22.45 -18.14
C GLU A 233 -3.55 -22.54 -16.74
N ASN A 234 -2.70 -22.66 -15.71
CA ASN A 234 -3.12 -22.75 -14.32
C ASN A 234 -3.61 -21.41 -13.73
N PHE A 235 -3.34 -20.27 -14.38
CA PHE A 235 -3.45 -18.96 -13.76
C PHE A 235 -4.58 -18.07 -14.27
N LEU A 236 -5.40 -18.48 -15.25
CA LEU A 236 -6.61 -17.78 -15.74
C LEU A 236 -6.67 -16.26 -15.43
N ASN A 237 -5.62 -15.51 -15.79
CA ASN A 237 -5.52 -14.06 -15.59
C ASN A 237 -5.70 -13.56 -14.14
N CYS A 238 -5.33 -14.37 -13.15
CA CYS A 238 -5.48 -14.09 -11.72
C CYS A 238 -4.12 -14.12 -11.00
N GLU A 239 -3.93 -13.17 -10.10
CA GLU A 239 -2.83 -13.21 -9.14
C GLU A 239 -3.03 -14.37 -8.14
N PRO A 240 -1.94 -14.87 -7.54
CA PRO A 240 -2.04 -15.79 -6.42
C PRO A 240 -2.35 -15.02 -5.13
N TYR A 241 -2.91 -15.73 -4.16
CA TYR A 241 -2.88 -15.31 -2.76
C TYR A 241 -1.44 -15.46 -2.26
N TRP A 242 -0.87 -14.42 -1.67
CA TRP A 242 0.49 -14.47 -1.15
C TRP A 242 0.59 -15.46 0.02
N THR A 243 -0.47 -15.58 0.83
CA THR A 243 -0.65 -16.69 1.79
C THR A 243 -2.08 -17.25 1.82
N ALA A 244 -2.26 -18.42 2.44
CA ALA A 244 -3.58 -18.98 2.74
C ALA A 244 -4.44 -18.07 3.64
N ARG A 245 -3.82 -17.11 4.35
CA ARG A 245 -4.53 -16.16 5.22
C ARG A 245 -5.08 -14.94 4.47
N ASP A 246 -4.61 -14.70 3.24
CA ASP A 246 -5.10 -13.58 2.45
C ASP A 246 -6.57 -13.79 2.05
N LYS A 247 -7.36 -12.73 2.21
CA LYS A 247 -8.79 -12.71 1.88
C LYS A 247 -9.02 -12.46 0.38
N ARG A 248 -8.05 -11.89 -0.32
CA ARG A 248 -8.09 -11.59 -1.76
C ARG A 248 -6.74 -11.88 -2.40
N ASN A 249 -6.75 -12.24 -3.67
CA ASN A 249 -5.57 -12.33 -4.51
C ASN A 249 -5.20 -10.94 -5.05
N GLU A 250 -4.62 -10.12 -4.18
CA GLU A 250 -4.20 -8.75 -4.52
C GLU A 250 -2.79 -8.54 -3.94
N LEU A 251 -1.78 -8.78 -4.78
CA LEU A 251 -0.38 -8.83 -4.36
C LEU A 251 0.11 -7.48 -3.84
N GLY A 252 -0.35 -6.37 -4.41
CA GLY A 252 0.02 -5.03 -3.96
C GLY A 252 -0.43 -4.74 -2.52
N SER A 253 -1.65 -5.15 -2.16
CA SER A 253 -2.22 -5.01 -0.81
C SER A 253 -1.51 -5.93 0.18
N SER A 254 -1.17 -7.15 -0.26
CA SER A 254 -0.32 -8.06 0.51
C SER A 254 1.05 -7.42 0.78
N PHE A 255 1.69 -6.87 -0.25
CA PHE A 255 2.95 -6.15 -0.13
C PHE A 255 2.86 -4.99 0.87
N GLU A 256 1.85 -4.13 0.75
CA GLU A 256 1.66 -3.00 1.67
C GLU A 256 1.47 -3.47 3.12
N THR A 257 0.65 -4.50 3.33
CA THR A 257 0.40 -5.06 4.66
C THR A 257 1.70 -5.63 5.25
N ILE A 258 2.50 -6.35 4.47
CA ILE A 258 3.71 -7.02 4.97
C ILE A 258 4.90 -6.09 5.09
N ILE A 259 5.02 -5.08 4.23
CA ILE A 259 6.16 -4.16 4.25
C ILE A 259 5.86 -2.96 5.14
N PHE A 260 4.70 -2.32 5.02
CA PHE A 260 4.34 -1.16 5.83
C PHE A 260 3.61 -1.53 7.12
N GLY A 261 3.19 -2.79 7.27
CA GLY A 261 2.36 -3.23 8.38
C GLY A 261 0.89 -2.86 8.22
N ARG A 262 0.51 -2.17 7.12
CA ARG A 262 -0.86 -1.68 6.88
C ARG A 262 -1.04 -1.11 5.46
N ILE A 263 -2.28 -1.00 5.03
CA ILE A 263 -2.66 -0.21 3.85
C ILE A 263 -2.99 1.22 4.31
N VAL A 264 -2.43 2.20 3.62
CA VAL A 264 -2.59 3.63 3.95
C VAL A 264 -3.38 4.33 2.84
N ASP A 265 -4.28 5.22 3.25
CA ASP A 265 -5.18 6.00 2.38
C ASP A 265 -5.09 7.49 2.76
N PRO A 266 -5.16 8.45 1.82
CA PRO A 266 -5.33 9.84 2.16
C PRO A 266 -6.78 10.09 2.59
N LEU A 267 -6.97 11.03 3.51
CA LEU A 267 -8.31 11.46 3.87
C LEU A 267 -8.98 12.18 2.69
N GLY A 268 -10.19 11.76 2.30
CA GLY A 268 -11.02 12.48 1.33
C GLY A 268 -10.90 12.02 -0.13
N SER A 269 -10.69 10.71 -0.38
CA SER A 269 -10.53 10.10 -1.71
C SER A 269 -9.22 10.46 -2.42
N ILE A 270 -9.08 9.97 -3.66
CA ILE A 270 -7.99 10.34 -4.56
C ILE A 270 -7.89 11.84 -4.82
N GLU A 271 -9.01 12.57 -4.77
CA GLU A 271 -8.99 14.03 -4.86
C GLU A 271 -8.37 14.67 -3.61
N GLY A 272 -8.61 14.06 -2.45
CA GLY A 272 -8.02 14.44 -1.16
C GLY A 272 -6.50 14.33 -1.12
N LEU A 273 -5.90 13.48 -1.96
CA LEU A 273 -4.45 13.38 -2.11
C LEU A 273 -3.81 14.72 -2.55
N ARG A 274 -4.55 15.59 -3.27
CA ARG A 274 -4.06 16.94 -3.62
C ARG A 274 -3.76 17.79 -2.40
N TRP A 275 -4.43 17.57 -1.29
CA TRP A 275 -4.19 18.29 -0.03
C TRP A 275 -3.38 17.42 0.92
N SER A 276 -3.56 16.10 0.88
CA SER A 276 -2.87 15.14 1.75
C SER A 276 -2.86 15.62 3.19
N GLU A 277 -4.02 16.05 3.71
CA GLU A 277 -4.12 16.66 5.04
C GLU A 277 -3.79 15.67 6.15
N MET A 278 -4.28 14.44 6.03
CA MET A 278 -4.03 13.34 6.94
C MET A 278 -3.98 12.06 6.11
N LEU A 279 -3.20 11.10 6.58
CA LEU A 279 -3.30 9.72 6.10
C LEU A 279 -4.01 8.90 7.16
N ILE A 280 -4.76 7.90 6.72
CA ILE A 280 -5.49 6.97 7.56
C ILE A 280 -5.15 5.54 7.16
N SER A 281 -5.40 4.61 8.08
CA SER A 281 -5.33 3.18 7.81
C SER A 281 -6.56 2.50 8.38
N LEU A 282 -7.24 1.73 7.54
CA LEU A 282 -8.49 1.05 7.86
C LEU A 282 -8.22 -0.43 8.10
N GLN A 283 -8.85 -0.98 9.13
CA GLN A 283 -9.04 -2.43 9.29
C GLN A 283 -10.50 -2.70 9.59
N SER A 284 -11.11 -3.62 8.85
CA SER A 284 -12.55 -3.88 8.96
C SER A 284 -12.88 -5.35 9.06
N GLU A 285 -13.91 -5.65 9.84
CA GLU A 285 -14.45 -6.99 10.06
C GLU A 285 -15.97 -6.96 9.98
N THR A 286 -16.55 -7.94 9.29
CA THR A 286 -17.99 -8.15 9.17
C THR A 286 -18.44 -9.24 10.13
N PHE A 287 -19.70 -9.17 10.55
CA PHE A 287 -20.33 -10.23 11.34
C PHE A 287 -21.83 -10.34 11.06
N ALA A 288 -22.38 -11.51 11.33
CA ALA A 288 -23.75 -11.87 10.97
C ALA A 288 -24.78 -11.39 11.99
N HIS A 289 -24.45 -11.44 13.29
CA HIS A 289 -25.40 -11.17 14.36
C HIS A 289 -24.85 -10.19 15.42
N PRO A 290 -25.68 -9.31 16.01
CA PRO A 290 -25.21 -8.31 17.00
C PRO A 290 -24.38 -8.88 18.16
N GLU A 291 -24.68 -10.09 18.61
CA GLU A 291 -23.98 -10.82 19.68
C GLU A 291 -22.52 -11.15 19.35
N ASP A 292 -22.17 -11.25 18.06
CA ASP A 292 -20.78 -11.46 17.61
C ASP A 292 -19.90 -10.22 17.80
N ARG A 293 -20.49 -9.05 18.07
CA ARG A 293 -19.78 -7.78 18.17
C ARG A 293 -18.61 -7.86 19.13
N SER A 294 -18.81 -8.41 20.33
CA SER A 294 -17.75 -8.50 21.34
C SER A 294 -16.59 -9.39 20.88
N ARG A 295 -16.89 -10.48 20.15
CA ARG A 295 -15.88 -11.37 19.57
C ARG A 295 -15.08 -10.67 18.47
N VAL A 296 -15.74 -9.90 17.61
CA VAL A 296 -15.08 -9.11 16.55
C VAL A 296 -14.22 -8.01 17.14
N LEU A 297 -14.70 -7.26 18.12
CA LEU A 297 -13.91 -6.25 18.82
C LEU A 297 -12.70 -6.88 19.53
N LYS A 298 -12.89 -8.04 20.17
CA LYS A 298 -11.79 -8.79 20.79
C LYS A 298 -10.73 -9.20 19.76
N LYS A 299 -11.15 -9.65 18.56
CA LYS A 299 -10.24 -9.96 17.45
C LYS A 299 -9.48 -8.72 16.96
N LEU A 300 -10.15 -7.58 16.92
CA LEU A 300 -9.57 -6.33 16.43
C LEU A 300 -8.69 -5.60 17.45
N PHE A 301 -8.79 -5.89 18.75
CA PHE A 301 -8.00 -5.23 19.80
C PHE A 301 -7.13 -6.20 20.63
N ASP A 302 -7.10 -7.48 20.27
CA ASP A 302 -6.38 -8.57 20.94
C ASP A 302 -6.43 -8.51 22.47
N ASN A 303 -7.63 -8.52 23.06
CA ASN A 303 -7.84 -8.49 24.51
C ASN A 303 -7.28 -7.29 25.27
N ARG A 304 -6.62 -6.34 24.61
CA ARG A 304 -6.07 -5.16 25.28
C ARG A 304 -7.22 -4.33 25.82
N SER A 305 -7.07 -3.84 27.04
CA SER A 305 -7.99 -2.89 27.65
C SER A 305 -7.85 -1.55 26.92
N ALA A 306 -8.55 -1.42 25.81
CA ALA A 306 -8.71 -0.18 25.08
C ALA A 306 -9.89 0.58 25.69
N ASN A 307 -9.61 1.74 26.27
CA ASN A 307 -10.64 2.64 26.78
C ASN A 307 -11.10 3.53 25.62
N PHE A 308 -12.39 3.43 25.30
CA PHE A 308 -13.00 4.20 24.24
C PHE A 308 -13.87 5.29 24.81
N ILE A 309 -13.78 6.49 24.22
CA ILE A 309 -14.65 7.61 24.52
C ILE A 309 -15.55 7.82 23.32
N GLU A 310 -16.87 7.76 23.54
CA GLU A 310 -17.88 8.00 22.51
C GLU A 310 -17.83 9.45 22.02
N ILE A 311 -18.04 9.61 20.72
CA ILE A 311 -18.02 10.88 20.02
C ILE A 311 -19.45 11.19 19.62
N ASN A 312 -19.97 12.32 20.10
CA ASN A 312 -21.26 12.81 19.63
C ASN A 312 -21.14 13.26 18.17
N VAL A 313 -21.61 12.43 17.26
CA VAL A 313 -21.62 12.72 15.82
C VAL A 313 -22.91 13.47 15.49
N PRO A 314 -22.86 14.59 14.74
CA PRO A 314 -24.06 15.27 14.30
C PRO A 314 -25.00 14.31 13.55
N PRO A 315 -26.32 14.36 13.74
CA PRO A 315 -27.27 13.44 13.09
C PRO A 315 -27.20 13.41 11.55
N SER A 316 -26.60 14.42 10.93
CA SER A 316 -26.42 14.55 9.48
C SER A 316 -25.33 13.65 8.88
N THR A 317 -24.53 12.93 9.68
CA THR A 317 -23.45 12.03 9.20
C THR A 317 -23.94 10.59 9.00
N SER A 318 -25.07 10.42 8.32
CA SER A 318 -25.82 9.16 8.35
C SER A 318 -25.34 8.07 7.39
N ASP A 319 -24.33 8.27 6.53
CA ASP A 319 -23.84 7.19 5.65
C ASP A 319 -22.34 7.28 5.34
N ILE A 320 -21.53 6.94 6.35
CA ILE A 320 -20.11 6.64 6.13
C ILE A 320 -20.01 5.37 5.28
N SER A 321 -19.82 5.54 3.98
CA SER A 321 -19.51 4.45 3.05
C SER A 321 -18.01 4.16 3.05
N PHE A 322 -17.64 2.91 3.33
CA PHE A 322 -16.27 2.42 3.22
C PHE A 322 -15.94 1.87 1.83
N ALA A 323 -16.93 1.76 0.94
CA ALA A 323 -16.76 1.09 -0.35
C ALA A 323 -15.68 1.75 -1.23
N GLY A 324 -15.47 3.06 -1.09
CA GLY A 324 -14.48 3.82 -1.85
C GLY A 324 -13.07 3.84 -1.25
N TRP A 325 -12.87 3.27 -0.06
CA TRP A 325 -11.59 3.38 0.64
C TRP A 325 -10.58 2.39 0.07
N ARG A 326 -9.32 2.84 -0.05
CA ARG A 326 -8.22 1.99 -0.51
C ARG A 326 -8.04 0.82 0.43
N GLY A 327 -7.95 -0.39 -0.12
CA GLY A 327 -7.84 -1.62 0.66
C GLY A 327 -9.14 -2.09 1.30
N ASN A 328 -10.28 -1.39 1.18
CA ASN A 328 -11.55 -1.94 1.68
C ASN A 328 -11.87 -3.30 1.05
N ALA A 329 -11.59 -3.44 -0.25
CA ALA A 329 -11.76 -4.68 -0.99
C ALA A 329 -10.78 -5.80 -0.56
N TRP A 330 -9.71 -5.47 0.16
CA TRP A 330 -8.81 -6.43 0.80
C TRP A 330 -9.46 -7.06 2.05
N PHE A 331 -10.21 -6.28 2.82
CA PHE A 331 -10.89 -6.78 4.01
C PHE A 331 -12.26 -7.40 3.71
N HIS A 332 -12.89 -6.95 2.62
CA HIS A 332 -14.23 -7.34 2.18
C HIS A 332 -14.24 -7.71 0.69
N PRO A 333 -13.75 -8.90 0.31
CA PRO A 333 -13.58 -9.30 -1.09
C PRO A 333 -14.90 -9.34 -1.87
N ASP A 334 -16.02 -9.65 -1.21
CA ASP A 334 -17.31 -9.84 -1.89
C ASP A 334 -17.96 -8.55 -2.38
N GLY A 335 -17.48 -7.37 -1.98
CA GLY A 335 -17.80 -6.02 -2.52
C GLY A 335 -19.28 -5.57 -2.56
N THR A 336 -20.25 -6.48 -2.44
CA THR A 336 -21.64 -6.30 -2.86
C THR A 336 -22.63 -6.57 -1.73
N ARG A 337 -22.19 -7.23 -0.65
CA ARG A 337 -22.96 -7.39 0.58
C ARG A 337 -22.01 -7.31 1.77
N LEU A 338 -21.63 -6.09 2.16
CA LEU A 338 -21.22 -5.90 3.54
C LEU A 338 -22.33 -6.52 4.40
N GLY A 339 -21.97 -7.46 5.28
CA GLY A 339 -22.94 -8.08 6.18
C GLY A 339 -23.76 -7.02 6.93
N PRO A 340 -24.88 -7.40 7.56
CA PRO A 340 -25.73 -6.45 8.27
C PRO A 340 -24.98 -5.64 9.33
N TYR A 341 -23.82 -6.14 9.78
CA TYR A 341 -22.95 -5.47 10.72
C TYR A 341 -21.50 -5.43 10.24
N VAL A 342 -20.90 -4.24 10.29
CA VAL A 342 -19.49 -3.98 10.03
C VAL A 342 -18.91 -3.18 11.19
N VAL A 343 -17.74 -3.59 11.65
CA VAL A 343 -16.91 -2.79 12.54
C VAL A 343 -15.60 -2.48 11.83
N SER A 344 -15.28 -1.20 11.77
CA SER A 344 -14.09 -0.65 11.16
C SER A 344 -13.28 0.09 12.21
N ILE A 345 -11.97 -0.10 12.19
CA ILE A 345 -11.00 0.69 12.94
C ILE A 345 -10.25 1.57 11.97
N VAL A 346 -10.29 2.87 12.20
CA VAL A 346 -9.58 3.87 11.43
C VAL A 346 -8.48 4.45 12.29
N HIS A 347 -7.23 4.15 11.97
CA HIS A 347 -6.08 4.81 12.56
C HIS A 347 -5.76 6.05 11.75
N VAL A 348 -5.57 7.19 12.41
CA VAL A 348 -4.88 8.32 11.76
C VAL A 348 -3.38 8.01 11.76
N VAL A 349 -2.64 8.27 10.69
CA VAL A 349 -1.22 7.93 10.63
C VAL A 349 -0.40 9.13 11.15
N PRO A 350 0.41 8.95 12.21
CA PRO A 350 1.20 10.04 12.76
C PRO A 350 2.42 10.35 11.88
N MET A 351 2.82 11.62 11.84
CA MET A 351 3.93 12.08 11.01
C MET A 351 5.26 11.46 11.42
N TRP A 352 5.47 11.16 12.71
CA TRP A 352 6.70 10.51 13.14
C TRP A 352 6.89 9.15 12.45
N TRP A 353 5.80 8.40 12.26
CA TRP A 353 5.81 7.11 11.57
C TRP A 353 6.22 7.29 10.10
N ILE A 354 5.64 8.29 9.44
CA ILE A 354 5.98 8.63 8.04
C ILE A 354 7.45 9.07 7.94
N HIS A 355 7.92 9.93 8.85
CA HIS A 355 9.31 10.41 8.86
C HIS A 355 10.32 9.27 8.96
N GLN A 356 10.02 8.20 9.73
CA GLN A 356 10.93 7.06 9.88
C GLN A 356 11.20 6.30 8.58
N TRP A 357 10.28 6.34 7.61
CA TRP A 357 10.53 5.74 6.30
C TRP A 357 11.56 6.52 5.50
N PHE A 358 11.63 7.83 5.67
CA PHE A 358 12.59 8.72 4.99
C PHE A 358 13.83 9.03 5.83
N ASN A 359 14.04 8.29 6.92
CA ASN A 359 15.14 8.50 7.86
C ASN A 359 16.20 7.40 7.75
N HIS A 360 17.44 7.77 7.44
CA HIS A 360 18.54 6.82 7.28
C HIS A 360 18.82 6.02 8.56
N ASN A 361 18.83 6.66 9.74
CA ASN A 361 19.10 5.97 11.01
C ASN A 361 18.01 4.95 11.36
N ALA A 362 16.75 5.22 11.02
CA ALA A 362 15.68 4.24 11.19
C ALA A 362 15.89 2.99 10.32
N TRP A 363 16.43 3.16 9.11
CA TRP A 363 16.82 2.02 8.27
C TRP A 363 18.05 1.28 8.80
N GLU A 364 19.04 1.97 9.35
CA GLU A 364 20.17 1.31 10.04
C GLU A 364 19.71 0.46 11.23
N GLN A 365 18.71 0.91 11.98
CA GLN A 365 18.11 0.12 13.04
C GLN A 365 17.42 -1.14 12.49
N ARG A 366 16.65 -1.03 11.39
CA ARG A 366 16.03 -2.19 10.73
C ARG A 366 17.06 -3.18 10.21
N ARG A 367 18.14 -2.68 9.58
CA ARG A 367 19.28 -3.50 9.14
C ARG A 367 19.95 -4.23 10.29
N LYS A 368 20.15 -3.55 11.41
CA LYS A 368 20.70 -4.15 12.62
C LYS A 368 19.81 -5.27 13.13
N MET A 369 18.51 -5.02 13.29
CA MET A 369 17.52 -6.03 13.69
C MET A 369 17.51 -7.24 12.75
N TRP A 370 17.55 -6.99 11.44
CA TRP A 370 17.62 -8.04 10.43
C TRP A 370 18.89 -8.88 10.54
N ARG A 371 20.06 -8.25 10.70
CA ARG A 371 21.34 -8.98 10.86
C ARG A 371 21.41 -9.79 12.16
N GLU A 372 20.91 -9.24 13.26
CA GLU A 372 21.01 -9.86 14.58
C GLU A 372 19.98 -10.97 14.79
N HIS A 373 18.79 -10.82 14.21
CA HIS A 373 17.65 -11.71 14.51
C HIS A 373 17.05 -12.38 13.28
N GLY A 374 17.36 -11.93 12.06
CA GLY A 374 16.71 -12.41 10.84
C GLY A 374 15.24 -11.98 10.74
N VAL A 375 14.86 -10.89 11.41
CA VAL A 375 13.46 -10.46 11.57
C VAL A 375 13.28 -9.07 11.02
N TYR A 376 12.19 -8.89 10.27
CA TYR A 376 11.66 -7.62 9.83
C TYR A 376 10.40 -7.28 10.63
N GLN A 377 10.39 -6.08 11.21
CA GLN A 377 9.20 -5.54 11.85
C GLN A 377 8.97 -4.12 11.31
N PRO A 378 7.82 -3.86 10.67
CA PRO A 378 7.46 -2.51 10.28
C PRO A 378 7.23 -1.69 11.56
N PRO A 379 7.51 -0.38 11.50
CA PRO A 379 7.27 0.49 12.64
C PRO A 379 5.79 0.46 13.04
N GLY A 380 5.52 0.34 14.34
CA GLY A 380 4.16 0.56 14.87
C GLY A 380 3.80 2.03 14.82
N LEU A 381 2.51 2.37 14.78
CA LEU A 381 2.07 3.78 14.79
C LEU A 381 2.35 4.48 16.12
N GLY A 382 2.59 3.71 17.19
CA GLY A 382 2.59 4.19 18.57
C GLY A 382 1.39 5.11 18.81
N PRO A 383 1.55 6.21 19.57
CA PRO A 383 0.46 7.10 19.90
C PRO A 383 -0.29 7.68 18.68
N THR A 384 -1.48 7.15 18.40
CA THR A 384 -2.42 7.71 17.42
C THR A 384 -3.90 7.74 17.82
N ILE A 385 -4.70 8.48 17.04
CA ILE A 385 -6.16 8.47 17.07
C ILE A 385 -6.66 7.20 16.40
N VAL A 386 -7.46 6.44 17.14
CA VAL A 386 -8.13 5.23 16.68
C VAL A 386 -9.62 5.49 16.70
N VAL A 387 -10.28 5.61 15.54
CA VAL A 387 -11.73 5.77 15.44
C VAL A 387 -12.36 4.41 15.19
N LEU A 388 -13.23 3.96 16.10
CA LEU A 388 -14.10 2.82 15.84
C LEU A 388 -15.34 3.32 15.10
N CYS A 389 -15.63 2.76 13.92
CA CYS A 389 -16.86 3.01 13.18
C CYS A 389 -17.67 1.72 13.13
N GLN A 390 -18.89 1.74 13.66
CA GLN A 390 -19.81 0.61 13.55
C GLN A 390 -20.98 0.97 12.64
N ARG A 391 -21.22 0.13 11.63
CA ARG A 391 -22.41 0.19 10.77
C ARG A 391 -23.33 -0.97 11.13
N ASN A 392 -24.59 -0.66 11.35
CA ASN A 392 -25.67 -1.62 11.52
C ASN A 392 -26.73 -1.29 10.46
N THR A 393 -27.05 -2.22 9.56
CA THR A 393 -28.03 -1.97 8.49
C THR A 393 -29.42 -1.58 9.00
N GLY A 394 -29.73 -1.79 10.29
CA GLY A 394 -30.96 -1.34 10.94
C GLY A 394 -30.88 0.02 11.66
N VAL A 395 -29.70 0.62 11.83
CA VAL A 395 -29.52 1.90 12.56
C VAL A 395 -28.77 2.89 11.67
N GLN A 396 -29.38 4.05 11.42
CA GLN A 396 -28.86 5.04 10.47
C GLN A 396 -27.62 5.82 10.96
N GLN A 397 -27.22 5.71 12.24
CA GLN A 397 -26.12 6.52 12.76
C GLN A 397 -24.86 5.67 13.06
N PRO A 398 -23.69 6.05 12.51
CA PRO A 398 -22.44 5.40 12.84
C PRO A 398 -22.10 5.68 14.30
N PHE A 399 -21.78 4.63 15.04
CA PHE A 399 -21.23 4.77 16.38
C PHE A 399 -19.73 5.04 16.26
N LEU A 400 -19.30 6.22 16.74
CA LEU A 400 -17.92 6.66 16.70
C LEU A 400 -17.33 6.71 18.11
N MET A 401 -16.16 6.10 18.28
CA MET A 401 -15.39 6.26 19.52
C MET A 401 -13.92 6.49 19.21
N TYR A 402 -13.21 7.23 20.07
CA TYR A 402 -11.75 7.30 20.01
C TYR A 402 -11.09 6.55 21.18
N CYS A 403 -9.97 5.87 20.91
CA CYS A 403 -9.19 5.20 21.95
C CYS A 403 -8.28 6.19 22.70
N THR A 404 -8.23 6.10 24.02
CA THR A 404 -7.26 6.85 24.85
C THR A 404 -5.97 6.09 25.09
N ASN A 405 -5.96 4.78 24.83
CA ASN A 405 -4.76 3.96 24.93
C ASN A 405 -4.01 4.04 23.60
N ILE A 406 -2.96 4.84 23.59
CA ILE A 406 -2.40 5.34 22.35
C ILE A 406 -1.49 4.31 21.65
N ASP A 407 -1.11 3.20 22.30
CA ASP A 407 -0.13 2.22 21.78
C ASP A 407 -0.75 0.92 21.23
N VAL A 408 -2.06 0.89 20.95
CA VAL A 408 -2.71 -0.29 20.36
C VAL A 408 -2.60 -0.24 18.84
N ASP A 409 -1.83 -1.17 18.25
CA ASP A 409 -1.67 -1.29 16.80
C ASP A 409 -2.00 -2.72 16.32
N PRO A 410 -3.29 -3.02 16.12
CA PRO A 410 -3.75 -4.38 15.82
C PRO A 410 -3.33 -4.87 14.43
N ASN A 411 -2.95 -3.96 13.54
CA ASN A 411 -2.47 -4.31 12.20
C ASN A 411 -1.14 -5.08 12.26
N LEU A 412 -0.25 -4.73 13.19
CA LEU A 412 1.05 -5.39 13.32
C LEU A 412 0.91 -6.84 13.73
N GLU A 413 -0.04 -7.15 14.59
CA GLU A 413 -0.30 -8.52 15.03
C GLU A 413 -0.91 -9.35 13.91
N ALA A 414 -1.92 -8.82 13.21
CA ALA A 414 -2.47 -9.48 12.04
C ALA A 414 -1.38 -9.76 11.00
N THR A 415 -0.46 -8.81 10.79
CA THR A 415 0.67 -8.96 9.87
C THR A 415 1.68 -9.98 10.37
N ALA A 416 2.01 -9.99 11.66
CA ALA A 416 2.91 -10.99 12.25
C ALA A 416 2.34 -12.41 12.11
N VAL A 417 1.03 -12.57 12.29
CA VAL A 417 0.33 -13.81 12.00
C VAL A 417 0.46 -14.14 10.51
N HIS A 418 0.16 -13.23 9.57
CA HIS A 418 0.27 -13.51 8.13
C HIS A 418 1.66 -14.00 7.69
N THR A 419 2.70 -13.59 8.39
CA THR A 419 4.10 -13.80 8.03
C THR A 419 4.85 -14.76 8.95
N GLU A 420 4.17 -15.29 9.98
CA GLU A 420 4.71 -16.22 10.99
C GLU A 420 5.45 -17.39 10.33
N LYS A 421 4.81 -18.01 9.34
CA LYS A 421 5.42 -19.11 8.58
C LYS A 421 6.58 -18.64 7.73
N VAL A 422 6.55 -17.41 7.22
CA VAL A 422 7.62 -16.87 6.36
C VAL A 422 8.88 -16.56 7.16
N GLY A 423 8.80 -16.54 8.50
CA GLY A 423 9.92 -16.17 9.37
C GLY A 423 10.28 -14.69 9.27
N LEU A 424 9.45 -13.90 8.60
CA LEU A 424 9.66 -12.46 8.45
C LEU A 424 9.47 -11.74 9.77
N TYR A 425 8.56 -12.21 10.63
CA TYR A 425 8.22 -11.58 11.90
C TYR A 425 8.46 -12.57 13.04
N GLN A 426 9.23 -12.18 14.07
CA GLN A 426 9.17 -12.83 15.37
C GLN A 426 8.22 -12.06 16.27
N PHE A 427 7.15 -12.73 16.69
CA PHE A 427 6.32 -12.27 17.79
C PHE A 427 7.04 -12.60 19.11
N GLN A 428 7.91 -11.72 19.59
CA GLN A 428 8.24 -11.72 21.01
C GLN A 428 7.15 -10.92 21.71
N VAL A 429 6.13 -11.61 22.23
CA VAL A 429 5.25 -11.00 23.25
C VAL A 429 6.17 -10.54 24.36
N PRO A 430 6.24 -9.23 24.68
CA PRO A 430 6.91 -8.79 25.89
C PRO A 430 6.23 -9.53 27.05
N ARG A 431 6.96 -10.43 27.70
CA ARG A 431 6.45 -11.14 28.88
C ARG A 431 6.29 -10.20 30.05
#